data_AF-A0A941DPM4-F1
#
_entry.id   AF-A0A941DPM4-F1
#
_cell.length_a   1.000
_cell.length_b   1.000
_cell.length_c   1.000
_cell.angle_alpha   90.00
_cell.angle_beta   90.00
_cell.angle_gamma   90.00
#
_symmetry.space_group_name_H-M   'P 1'
#
loop_
_entity.id
_entity.type
_entity.pdbx_description
1 polymer ?
#
loop_
_entity_poly.entity_id
_entity_poly.type
_entity_poly.pdbx_seq_one_letter_code
_entity_poly.pdbx_strand_id
1 'polypeptide(L)'
;NLFVEGIDQQSWNELNTSEDKPLLNRPLTGAYPPGSTYKPFMALAALELGKRTPNQTIADPGYFTFGNHTFKDDRPGGHGMVDMYKSIVHSCDTYYYMLANDMGVDA
;
A
#
# COMPACT_ATOMS: atom_id res chain seq x y z
N ASN A 1 -32.56 14.89 13.99
CA ASN A 1 -31.86 13.65 13.61
C ASN A 1 -32.81 12.88 12.69
N LEU A 2 -32.36 12.42 11.52
CA LEU A 2 -33.22 11.83 10.47
C LEU A 2 -33.81 10.46 10.83
N PHE A 3 -33.29 9.77 11.85
CA PHE A 3 -33.63 8.37 12.14
C PHE A 3 -34.43 8.16 13.43
N VAL A 4 -34.47 9.15 14.34
CA VAL A 4 -35.00 8.96 15.72
C VAL A 4 -36.48 8.59 15.74
N GLU A 5 -37.29 9.15 14.84
CA GLU A 5 -38.76 8.92 14.79
C GLU A 5 -39.18 8.12 13.54
N GLY A 6 -38.22 7.50 12.86
CA GLY A 6 -38.41 6.92 11.53
C GLY A 6 -38.08 7.93 10.43
N ILE A 7 -37.26 7.48 9.47
CA ILE A 7 -36.82 8.30 8.34
C ILE A 7 -37.91 8.35 7.27
N ASP A 8 -38.13 9.53 6.68
CA ASP A 8 -39.06 9.68 5.57
C ASP A 8 -38.50 9.09 4.26
N GLN A 9 -39.40 8.79 3.32
CA GLN A 9 -39.04 8.12 2.07
C GLN A 9 -38.08 8.93 1.20
N GLN A 10 -38.19 10.27 1.18
CA GLN A 10 -37.33 11.11 0.37
C GLN A 10 -35.91 11.08 0.93
N SER A 11 -35.74 11.36 2.22
CA SER A 11 -34.44 11.32 2.89
C SER A 11 -33.79 9.93 2.80
N TRP A 12 -34.58 8.86 2.97
CA TRP A 12 -34.08 7.50 2.80
C TRP A 12 -33.58 7.24 1.38
N ASN A 13 -34.36 7.65 0.36
CA ASN A 13 -33.98 7.49 -1.03
C ASN A 13 -32.69 8.26 -1.34
N GLU A 14 -32.57 9.51 -0.89
CA GLU A 14 -31.36 10.33 -1.08
C GLU A 14 -30.11 9.65 -0.49
N LEU A 15 -30.20 9.09 0.73
CA LEU A 15 -29.07 8.41 1.36
C LEU A 15 -28.75 7.05 0.71
N ASN A 16 -29.77 6.29 0.32
CA ASN A 16 -29.61 4.93 -0.18
C ASN A 16 -29.16 4.87 -1.65
N THR A 17 -29.60 5.83 -2.47
CA THR A 17 -29.23 5.88 -3.90
C THR A 17 -28.02 6.77 -4.18
N SER A 18 -27.58 7.57 -3.21
CA SER A 18 -26.37 8.40 -3.33
C SER A 18 -25.16 7.60 -3.85
N GLU A 19 -24.45 8.18 -4.80
CA GLU A 19 -23.18 7.67 -5.31
C GLU A 19 -22.09 7.68 -4.23
N ASP A 20 -22.16 8.64 -3.30
CA ASP A 20 -21.23 8.77 -2.18
C ASP A 20 -21.42 7.72 -1.09
N LYS A 21 -22.42 6.83 -1.20
CA LYS A 21 -22.68 5.73 -0.24
C LYS A 21 -22.52 6.18 1.23
N PRO A 22 -23.26 7.18 1.71
CA PRO A 22 -23.08 7.74 3.05
C PRO A 22 -23.44 6.76 4.17
N LEU A 23 -24.25 5.74 3.88
CA LEU A 23 -24.62 4.68 4.82
C LEU A 23 -23.54 3.60 5.01
N LEU A 24 -22.46 3.62 4.20
CA LEU A 24 -21.35 2.68 4.31
C LEU A 24 -20.38 3.09 5.42
N ASN A 25 -20.13 2.20 6.38
CA ASN A 25 -19.09 2.37 7.39
C ASN A 25 -17.70 2.07 6.81
N ARG A 26 -17.15 3.03 6.04
CA ARG A 26 -15.84 2.88 5.38
C ARG A 26 -14.68 2.51 6.32
N PRO A 27 -14.55 3.09 7.54
CA PRO A 27 -13.46 2.72 8.44
C PRO A 27 -13.46 1.25 8.87
N LEU A 28 -14.64 0.63 9.04
CA LEU A 28 -14.74 -0.75 9.54
C LEU A 28 -14.93 -1.79 8.42
N THR A 29 -15.64 -1.44 7.35
CA THR A 29 -16.03 -2.40 6.30
C THR A 29 -15.52 -2.03 4.92
N GLY A 30 -14.83 -0.89 4.76
CA GLY A 30 -14.22 -0.50 3.50
C GLY A 30 -12.98 -1.35 3.23
N ALA A 31 -12.99 -2.10 2.13
CA ALA A 31 -11.82 -2.83 1.65
C ALA A 31 -11.12 -2.00 0.58
N TYR A 32 -9.89 -1.56 0.88
CA TYR A 32 -9.06 -0.78 -0.04
C TYR A 32 -7.66 -1.41 -0.09
N PRO A 33 -6.99 -1.38 -1.25
CA PRO A 33 -5.56 -1.67 -1.29
C PRO A 33 -4.83 -0.72 -0.33
N PRO A 34 -4.02 -1.23 0.62
CA PRO A 34 -3.35 -0.37 1.61
C PRO A 34 -2.26 0.50 0.96
N GLY A 35 -1.77 0.11 -0.21
CA GLY A 35 -0.67 0.79 -0.90
C GLY A 35 0.60 0.84 -0.05
N SER A 36 1.37 1.92 -0.19
CA SER A 36 2.65 2.11 0.50
C SER A 36 2.55 2.13 2.04
N THR A 37 1.36 2.23 2.63
CA THR A 37 1.21 2.14 4.09
C THR A 37 1.60 0.76 4.64
N TYR A 38 1.66 -0.27 3.78
CA TYR A 38 2.11 -1.62 4.16
C TYR A 38 3.64 -1.76 4.27
N LYS A 39 4.41 -0.88 3.61
CA LYS A 39 5.88 -0.96 3.47
C LYS A 39 6.63 -1.05 4.81
N PRO A 40 6.28 -0.28 5.87
CA PRO A 40 6.94 -0.42 7.17
C PRO A 40 6.79 -1.82 7.80
N PHE A 41 5.64 -2.48 7.63
CA PHE A 41 5.42 -3.84 8.15
C PHE A 41 6.28 -4.87 7.42
N MET A 42 6.38 -4.74 6.10
CA MET A 42 7.24 -5.60 5.29
C MET A 42 8.72 -5.38 5.60
N ALA A 43 9.14 -4.13 5.85
CA ALA A 43 10.50 -3.82 6.29
C ALA A 43 10.81 -4.43 7.66
N LEU A 44 9.86 -4.34 8.61
CA LEU A 44 9.98 -4.99 9.92
C LEU A 44 10.12 -6.50 9.80
N ALA A 45 9.26 -7.15 8.99
CA ALA A 45 9.35 -8.59 8.75
C ALA A 45 10.70 -8.99 8.13
N ALA A 46 11.23 -8.17 7.21
CA ALA A 46 12.55 -8.42 6.63
C ALA A 46 13.70 -8.34 7.64
N LEU A 47 13.59 -7.47 8.66
CA LEU A 47 14.55 -7.41 9.76
C LEU A 47 14.42 -8.65 10.65
N GLU A 48 13.20 -9.01 11.04
CA GLU A 48 12.92 -10.17 11.90
C GLU A 48 13.42 -11.48 11.28
N LEU A 49 13.21 -11.64 9.97
CA LEU A 49 13.65 -12.82 9.22
C LEU A 49 15.13 -12.75 8.80
N GLY A 50 15.86 -11.68 9.14
CA GLY A 50 17.25 -11.47 8.77
C GLY A 50 17.49 -11.35 7.26
N LYS A 51 16.45 -11.08 6.47
CA LYS A 51 16.51 -10.93 5.00
C LYS A 51 17.14 -9.61 4.58
N ARG A 52 17.03 -8.58 5.43
CA ARG A 52 17.68 -7.30 5.25
C ARG A 52 18.31 -6.78 6.54
N THR A 53 19.26 -5.85 6.40
CA THR A 53 19.68 -4.95 7.48
C THR A 53 19.30 -3.51 7.14
N PRO A 54 19.19 -2.60 8.12
CA PRO A 54 18.79 -1.21 7.85
C PRO A 54 19.72 -0.48 6.86
N ASN A 55 21.01 -0.81 6.85
CA ASN A 55 22.03 -0.15 6.02
C ASN A 55 22.29 -0.85 4.67
N GLN A 56 21.70 -2.02 4.43
CA GLN A 56 21.81 -2.66 3.12
C GLN A 56 21.11 -1.81 2.06
N THR A 57 21.82 -1.56 0.97
CA THR A 57 21.34 -0.72 -0.13
C THR A 57 21.06 -1.53 -1.38
N ILE A 58 20.08 -1.09 -2.16
CA ILE A 58 19.84 -1.53 -3.53
C ILE A 58 19.99 -0.36 -4.49
N ALA A 59 20.26 -0.64 -5.76
CA ALA A 59 20.17 0.34 -6.82
C ALA A 59 18.75 0.34 -7.39
N ASP A 60 18.10 1.49 -7.35
CA ASP A 60 16.78 1.72 -7.94
C ASP A 60 16.92 2.54 -9.25
N PRO A 61 16.83 1.89 -10.42
CA PRO A 61 16.78 2.56 -11.72
C PRO A 61 15.37 3.03 -12.11
N GLY A 62 14.37 2.87 -11.23
CA GLY A 62 12.96 3.20 -11.46
C GLY A 62 12.11 2.01 -11.90
N TYR A 63 12.64 0.78 -11.78
CA TYR A 63 11.91 -0.45 -12.10
C TYR A 63 12.62 -1.69 -11.53
N PHE A 64 11.86 -2.78 -11.44
CA PHE A 64 12.32 -4.13 -11.19
C PHE A 64 11.76 -5.09 -12.25
N THR A 65 12.62 -5.89 -12.88
CA THR A 65 12.19 -6.88 -13.88
C THR A 65 12.30 -8.28 -13.31
N PHE A 66 11.20 -9.03 -13.35
CA PHE A 66 11.15 -10.44 -12.95
C PHE A 66 10.56 -11.28 -14.07
N GLY A 67 11.33 -12.25 -14.56
CA GLY A 67 10.97 -13.01 -15.75
C GLY A 67 10.79 -12.08 -16.97
N ASN A 68 9.59 -12.09 -17.55
CA ASN A 68 9.22 -11.26 -18.70
C ASN A 68 8.39 -10.01 -18.33
N HIS A 69 8.24 -9.69 -17.04
CA HIS A 69 7.45 -8.55 -16.59
C HIS A 69 8.32 -7.50 -15.88
N THR A 70 8.02 -6.23 -16.13
CA THR A 70 8.70 -5.10 -15.51
C THR A 70 7.72 -4.33 -14.63
N PHE A 71 7.98 -4.35 -13.33
CA PHE A 71 7.29 -3.57 -12.32
C PHE A 71 7.97 -2.21 -12.21
N LYS A 72 7.21 -1.13 -12.40
CA LYS A 72 7.74 0.23 -12.39
C LYS A 72 7.67 0.82 -11.00
N ASP A 73 8.68 1.60 -10.67
CA ASP A 73 8.66 2.48 -9.50
C ASP A 73 7.75 3.69 -9.76
N ASP A 74 7.23 4.30 -8.70
CA ASP A 74 6.46 5.54 -8.79
C ASP A 74 7.28 6.69 -9.42
N ARG A 75 8.61 6.65 -9.28
CA ARG A 75 9.53 7.63 -9.84
C ARG A 75 10.24 7.13 -11.11
N PRO A 76 9.96 7.72 -12.28
CA PRO A 76 10.76 7.50 -13.47
C PRO A 76 12.24 7.86 -13.24
N GLY A 77 13.15 6.95 -13.60
CA GLY A 77 14.59 7.08 -13.35
C GLY A 77 15.04 6.72 -11.93
N GLY A 78 14.10 6.38 -11.05
CA GLY A 78 14.34 5.81 -9.73
C GLY A 78 14.94 6.76 -8.70
N HIS A 79 15.27 6.17 -7.56
CA HIS A 79 15.77 6.83 -6.36
C HIS A 79 17.28 6.69 -6.17
N GLY A 80 17.99 6.05 -7.12
CA GLY A 80 19.43 5.80 -7.02
C GLY A 80 19.75 4.73 -5.98
N MET A 81 20.75 4.94 -5.12
CA MET A 81 21.01 4.01 -4.02
C MET A 81 19.99 4.21 -2.90
N VAL A 82 19.33 3.13 -2.48
CA VAL A 82 18.23 3.14 -1.50
C VAL A 82 18.51 2.13 -0.39
N ASP A 83 18.63 2.61 0.84
CA ASP A 83 18.59 1.78 2.06
C ASP A 83 17.16 1.70 2.62
N MET A 84 16.96 0.95 3.71
CA MET A 84 15.63 0.75 4.28
C MET A 84 14.99 2.05 4.79
N TYR A 85 15.79 2.97 5.34
CA TYR A 85 15.27 4.26 5.78
C TYR A 85 14.77 5.07 4.58
N LYS A 86 15.61 5.18 3.54
CA LYS A 86 15.29 5.89 2.31
C LYS A 86 14.11 5.24 1.56
N SER A 87 13.96 3.91 1.62
CA SER A 87 12.84 3.20 0.99
C SER A 87 11.50 3.58 1.60
N ILE A 88 11.44 3.80 2.92
CA ILE A 88 10.23 4.26 3.61
C ILE A 88 9.99 5.74 3.32
N VAL A 89 11.02 6.59 3.45
CA VAL A 89 10.92 8.05 3.24
C VAL A 89 10.41 8.39 1.84
N HIS A 90 10.93 7.72 0.82
CA HIS A 90 10.55 7.98 -0.56
C HIS A 90 9.48 7.03 -1.09
N SER A 91 8.99 6.09 -0.27
CA SER A 91 8.05 5.08 -0.75
C SER A 91 8.59 4.36 -2.01
N CYS A 92 9.88 4.04 -2.07
CA CYS A 92 10.50 3.41 -3.25
C CYS A 92 9.93 2.01 -3.47
N ASP A 93 9.25 1.77 -4.59
CA ASP A 93 8.63 0.49 -4.91
C ASP A 93 9.66 -0.57 -5.31
N THR A 94 10.70 -0.20 -6.07
CA THR A 94 11.75 -1.14 -6.51
C THR A 94 12.38 -1.87 -5.32
N TYR A 95 12.62 -1.16 -4.21
CA TYR A 95 13.12 -1.77 -2.97
C TYR A 95 12.21 -2.90 -2.48
N TYR A 96 10.89 -2.65 -2.47
CA TYR A 96 9.91 -3.62 -1.97
C TYR A 96 9.57 -4.72 -2.98
N TYR A 97 9.71 -4.50 -4.29
CA TYR A 97 9.63 -5.57 -5.28
C TYR A 97 10.77 -6.58 -5.10
N MET A 98 12.00 -6.08 -4.95
CA MET A 98 13.17 -6.93 -4.68
C MET A 98 13.02 -7.66 -3.34
N LEU A 99 12.56 -6.94 -2.30
CA LEU A 99 12.36 -7.55 -0.99
C LEU A 99 11.26 -8.63 -1.00
N ALA A 100 10.15 -8.41 -1.71
CA ALA A 100 9.09 -9.41 -1.85
C ALA A 100 9.62 -10.69 -2.50
N ASN A 101 10.42 -10.53 -3.55
CA ASN A 101 11.07 -11.65 -4.23
C ASN A 101 12.04 -12.42 -3.30
N ASP A 102 12.79 -11.71 -2.46
CA ASP A 102 13.75 -12.33 -1.53
C ASP A 102 13.07 -13.02 -0.33
N MET A 103 11.92 -12.50 0.11
CA MET A 103 11.13 -13.08 1.20
C MET A 103 10.33 -14.30 0.73
N GLY A 104 9.72 -14.22 -0.46
CA GLY A 104 8.71 -15.19 -0.90
C GLY A 104 7.33 -14.90 -0.29
N VAL A 105 6.29 -15.48 -0.87
CA VAL A 105 4.88 -15.21 -0.49
C VAL A 105 4.45 -15.91 0.80
N ASP A 106 5.11 -17.00 1.17
CA ASP A 106 4.76 -17.83 2.34
C ASP A 106 5.49 -17.41 3.62
N ALA A 107 6.32 -16.36 3.55
CA ALA A 107 7.14 -15.88 4.65
C ALA A 107 6.34 -15.13 5.72
#